data_AF-A0A838NXR3-F1
#
_entry.id   AF-A0A838NXR3-F1
#
_cell.length_a   1.000
_cell.length_b   1.000
_cell.length_c   1.000
_cell.angle_alpha   90.00
_cell.angle_beta   90.00
_cell.angle_gamma   90.00
#
_symmetry.space_group_name_H-M   'P 1'
#
loop_
_entity.id
_entity.type
_entity.pdbx_description
1 polymer ?
#
loop_
_entity_poly.entity_id
_entity_poly.type
_entity_poly.pdbx_seq_one_letter_code
_entity_poly.pdbx_strand_id
1 'polypeptide(L)'
;MTLRSPAATNAARRLWPRRPGDVSDPEEVAAAANRVCVQLRSGLARWVGSEGYRALLDRALGESAAHHPVLSSLSCHEGDEQAAVAAVRAYGSAEVAAGMVALVATLIDLLGRIIGEEMAVRLVEQSATPGPRRVSSTDRQGGRNG
;
A
#
# COMPACT_ATOMS: atom_id res chain seq x y z
N MET A 1 22.73 9.31 2.06
CA MET A 1 21.50 10.08 2.29
C MET A 1 20.84 10.33 0.95
N THR A 2 20.00 9.41 0.47
CA THR A 2 19.17 9.68 -0.72
C THR A 2 18.01 10.54 -0.29
N LEU A 3 18.01 11.81 -0.71
CA LEU A 3 16.86 12.69 -0.59
C LEU A 3 15.68 12.01 -1.29
N ARG A 4 14.72 11.54 -0.49
CA ARG A 4 13.48 10.93 -0.95
C ARG A 4 12.78 11.91 -1.89
N SER A 5 12.32 11.45 -3.05
CA SER A 5 11.73 12.39 -3.99
C SER A 5 10.45 13.04 -3.42
N PRO A 6 10.28 14.37 -3.55
CA PRO A 6 9.03 15.03 -3.18
C PRO A 6 7.85 14.54 -4.03
N ALA A 7 8.05 14.10 -5.28
CA ALA A 7 6.96 13.58 -6.10
C ALA A 7 6.52 12.18 -5.63
N ALA A 8 7.46 11.30 -5.31
CA ALA A 8 7.18 9.99 -4.71
C ALA A 8 6.41 10.11 -3.38
N THR A 9 6.81 11.08 -2.54
CA THR A 9 6.13 11.35 -1.27
C THR A 9 4.71 11.89 -1.48
N ASN A 10 4.50 12.79 -2.44
CA ASN A 10 3.18 13.32 -2.76
C ASN A 10 2.25 12.24 -3.36
N ALA A 11 2.76 11.38 -4.24
CA ALA A 11 2.00 10.26 -4.78
C ALA A 11 1.60 9.27 -3.68
N ALA A 12 2.54 8.89 -2.80
CA ALA A 12 2.25 8.03 -1.65
C ALA A 12 1.17 8.62 -0.74
N ARG A 13 1.18 9.94 -0.50
CA ARG A 13 0.13 10.63 0.27
C ARG A 13 -1.24 10.60 -0.41
N ARG A 14 -1.31 10.63 -1.75
CA ARG A 14 -2.57 10.51 -2.50
C ARG A 14 -3.16 9.11 -2.43
N LEU A 15 -2.30 8.10 -2.32
CA LEU A 15 -2.69 6.69 -2.21
C LEU A 15 -3.17 6.32 -0.82
N TRP A 16 -2.73 7.06 0.20
CA TRP A 16 -3.25 6.90 1.54
C TRP A 16 -4.66 7.53 1.60
N PRO A 17 -5.73 6.74 1.80
CA PRO A 17 -7.10 7.24 1.73
C PRO A 17 -7.47 8.15 2.91
N ARG A 18 -6.58 8.33 3.89
CA ARG A 18 -6.82 9.08 5.13
C ARG A 18 -5.91 10.30 5.20
N ARG A 19 -6.40 11.38 5.79
CA ARG A 19 -5.57 12.56 6.03
C ARG A 19 -4.80 12.36 7.34
N PRO A 20 -3.48 12.59 7.39
CA PRO A 20 -2.74 12.55 8.65
C PRO A 20 -3.34 13.59 9.61
N GLY A 21 -3.87 13.13 10.75
CA GLY A 21 -4.53 13.96 11.76
C GLY A 21 -6.00 13.65 12.03
N ASP A 22 -6.67 12.82 11.21
CA ASP A 22 -8.04 12.39 11.53
C ASP A 22 -8.04 11.42 12.72
N VAL A 23 -8.82 11.72 13.75
CA VAL A 23 -9.09 10.79 14.85
C VAL A 23 -9.89 9.63 14.28
N SER A 24 -9.19 8.53 14.03
CA SER A 24 -9.70 7.35 13.36
C SER A 24 -9.55 6.15 14.26
N ASP A 25 -10.53 5.24 14.23
CA ASP A 25 -10.45 3.97 14.95
C ASP A 25 -9.18 3.21 14.50
N PRO A 26 -8.39 2.66 15.45
CA PRO A 26 -7.28 1.78 15.13
C PRO A 26 -7.57 0.69 14.10
N GLU A 27 -8.78 0.12 14.13
CA GLU A 27 -9.22 -0.91 13.20
C GLU A 27 -9.37 -0.38 11.78
N GLU A 28 -9.90 0.84 11.62
CA GLU A 28 -10.04 1.47 10.30
C GLU A 28 -8.69 1.79 9.67
N VAL A 29 -7.72 2.21 10.48
CA VAL A 29 -6.35 2.51 10.03
C VAL A 29 -5.62 1.23 9.66
N ALA A 30 -5.76 0.17 10.45
CA ALA A 30 -5.21 -1.14 10.14
C ALA A 30 -5.78 -1.72 8.85
N ALA A 31 -7.11 -1.66 8.68
CA ALA A 31 -7.77 -2.08 7.45
C ALA A 31 -7.33 -1.25 6.23
N ALA A 32 -7.10 0.06 6.39
CA ALA A 32 -6.54 0.90 5.33
C ALA A 32 -5.10 0.50 4.97
N ALA A 33 -4.24 0.24 5.96
CA ALA A 33 -2.88 -0.24 5.74
C ALA A 33 -2.88 -1.57 4.98
N ASN A 34 -3.68 -2.53 5.44
CA ASN A 34 -3.78 -3.85 4.82
C ASN A 34 -4.26 -3.75 3.37
N ARG A 35 -5.31 -2.95 3.10
CA ARG A 35 -5.82 -2.72 1.74
C ARG A 35 -4.74 -2.18 0.81
N VAL A 36 -3.95 -1.21 1.24
CA VAL A 36 -2.86 -0.64 0.43
C VAL A 36 -1.79 -1.70 0.14
N CYS A 37 -1.35 -2.47 1.16
CA CYS A 37 -0.39 -3.56 0.97
C CYS A 37 -0.88 -4.61 -0.04
N VAL A 38 -2.15 -5.04 0.07
CA VAL A 38 -2.74 -6.04 -0.82
C VAL A 38 -2.86 -5.51 -2.25
N GLN A 39 -3.29 -4.26 -2.43
CA GLN A 39 -3.39 -3.63 -3.74
C GLN A 39 -2.02 -3.51 -4.41
N LEU A 40 -1.02 -3.00 -3.69
CA LEU A 40 0.35 -2.91 -4.20
C LEU A 40 0.91 -4.28 -4.56
N ARG A 41 0.73 -5.29 -3.70
CA ARG A 41 1.17 -6.67 -4.00
C ARG A 41 0.54 -7.17 -5.29
N SER A 42 -0.78 -7.10 -5.41
CA SER A 42 -1.51 -7.63 -6.58
C SER A 42 -1.20 -6.86 -7.87
N GLY A 43 -1.11 -5.54 -7.81
CA GLY A 43 -0.85 -4.71 -8.98
C GLY A 43 0.62 -4.74 -9.38
N LEU A 44 1.57 -4.60 -8.45
CA LEU A 44 3.01 -4.63 -8.77
C LEU A 44 3.49 -6.03 -9.16
N ALA A 45 2.98 -7.10 -8.54
CA ALA A 45 3.34 -8.46 -8.93
C ALA A 45 2.90 -8.79 -10.37
N ARG A 46 1.85 -8.14 -10.89
CA ARG A 46 1.44 -8.27 -12.30
C ARG A 46 2.49 -7.69 -13.27
N TRP A 47 3.22 -6.66 -12.87
CA TRP A 47 4.19 -5.97 -13.72
C TRP A 47 5.61 -6.49 -13.56
N VAL A 48 6.05 -6.72 -12.31
CA VAL A 48 7.44 -7.07 -11.97
C VAL A 48 7.57 -8.54 -11.53
N GLY A 49 6.47 -9.27 -11.42
CA GLY A 49 6.44 -10.63 -10.88
C GLY A 49 6.40 -10.66 -9.35
N SER A 50 6.03 -11.80 -8.78
CA SER A 50 5.94 -12.01 -7.33
C SER A 50 7.30 -11.91 -6.64
N GLU A 51 8.36 -12.47 -7.24
CA GLU A 51 9.73 -12.36 -6.73
C GLU A 51 10.27 -10.93 -6.81
N GLY A 52 10.02 -10.25 -7.93
CA GLY A 52 10.41 -8.85 -8.12
C GLY A 52 9.74 -7.93 -7.10
N TYR A 53 8.43 -8.12 -6.87
CA TYR A 53 7.72 -7.41 -5.81
C TYR A 53 8.32 -7.68 -4.43
N ARG A 54 8.62 -8.95 -4.10
CA ARG A 54 9.19 -9.31 -2.80
C ARG A 54 10.56 -8.68 -2.59
N ALA A 55 11.43 -8.71 -3.58
CA ALA A 55 12.75 -8.07 -3.51
C ALA A 55 12.64 -6.54 -3.35
N LEU A 56 11.71 -5.91 -4.06
CA LEU A 56 11.44 -4.47 -3.91
C LEU A 56 10.89 -4.14 -2.53
N LEU A 57 9.97 -4.95 -2.01
CA LEU A 57 9.37 -4.76 -0.69
C LEU A 57 10.41 -4.93 0.42
N ASP A 58 11.22 -5.99 0.39
CA ASP A 58 12.28 -6.21 1.38
C ASP A 58 13.27 -5.03 1.39
N ARG A 59 13.64 -4.54 0.21
CA ARG A 59 14.52 -3.39 0.11
C ARG A 59 13.87 -2.11 0.63
N ALA A 60 12.61 -1.86 0.28
CA ALA A 60 11.86 -0.70 0.74
C ALA A 60 11.65 -0.72 2.26
N LEU A 61 11.38 -1.89 2.84
CA LEU A 61 11.29 -2.10 4.29
C LEU A 61 12.64 -1.87 4.95
N GLY A 62 13.74 -2.39 4.40
CA GLY A 62 15.08 -2.15 4.93
C GLY A 62 15.45 -0.66 4.97
N GLU A 63 15.12 0.10 3.92
CA GLU A 63 15.39 1.55 3.89
C GLU A 63 14.42 2.36 4.78
N SER A 64 13.16 1.94 4.90
CA SER A 64 12.13 2.70 5.62
C SER A 64 12.07 2.37 7.11
N ALA A 65 12.39 1.13 7.51
CA ALA A 65 12.40 0.69 8.90
C ALA A 65 13.45 1.43 9.75
N ALA A 66 14.53 1.91 9.11
CA ALA A 66 15.51 2.77 9.77
C ALA A 66 14.92 4.10 10.30
N HIS A 67 13.81 4.54 9.72
CA HIS A 67 13.13 5.79 10.10
C HIS A 67 11.75 5.56 10.75
N HIS A 68 11.12 4.41 10.50
CA HIS A 68 9.78 4.07 10.97
C HIS A 68 9.73 2.63 11.49
N PRO A 69 9.99 2.40 12.80
CA PRO A 69 10.00 1.07 13.41
C PRO A 69 8.67 0.32 13.26
N VAL A 70 7.57 1.07 13.14
CA VAL A 70 6.21 0.56 12.96
C VAL A 70 6.06 -0.36 11.74
N LEU A 71 6.88 -0.15 10.69
CA LEU A 71 6.84 -0.95 9.47
C LEU A 71 7.25 -2.40 9.68
N SER A 72 8.16 -2.67 10.62
CA SER A 72 8.55 -4.03 10.98
C SER A 72 7.43 -4.79 11.68
N SER A 73 6.47 -4.08 12.30
CA SER A 73 5.33 -4.67 13.00
C SER A 73 4.10 -4.89 12.12
N LEU A 74 4.03 -4.28 10.93
CA LEU A 74 2.84 -4.28 10.06
C LEU A 74 2.71 -5.53 9.16
N SER A 75 3.68 -6.46 9.17
CA SER A 75 3.66 -7.71 8.40
C SER A 75 3.18 -7.55 6.94
N CYS A 76 3.72 -6.55 6.23
CA CYS A 76 3.29 -6.13 4.89
C CYS A 76 3.38 -7.22 3.80
N HIS A 77 4.05 -8.34 4.09
CA HIS A 77 4.23 -9.46 3.18
C HIS A 77 2.95 -10.28 2.97
N GLU A 78 2.27 -10.57 4.07
CA GLU A 78 1.12 -11.47 4.11
C GLU A 78 -0.20 -10.69 4.11
N GLY A 79 -0.21 -9.48 4.69
CA GLY A 79 -1.44 -8.70 4.91
C GLY A 79 -2.20 -9.18 6.14
N ASP A 80 -1.56 -9.05 7.30
CA ASP A 80 -2.14 -9.44 8.59
C ASP A 80 -2.81 -8.23 9.25
N GLU A 81 -4.15 -8.24 9.24
CA GLU A 81 -4.96 -7.17 9.83
C GLU A 81 -4.80 -7.10 11.35
N GLN A 82 -4.67 -8.24 12.05
CA GLN A 82 -4.43 -8.27 13.49
C GLN A 82 -3.07 -7.69 13.86
N ALA A 83 -2.01 -8.01 13.11
CA ALA A 83 -0.71 -7.38 13.28
C ALA A 83 -0.78 -5.87 13.02
N ALA A 84 -1.54 -5.45 12.01
CA ALA A 84 -1.76 -4.03 11.73
C ALA A 84 -2.53 -3.31 12.85
N VAL A 85 -3.58 -3.93 13.42
CA VAL A 85 -4.29 -3.37 14.58
C VAL A 85 -3.36 -3.24 15.78
N ALA A 86 -2.54 -4.25 16.06
CA ALA A 86 -1.56 -4.22 17.14
C ALA A 86 -0.53 -3.10 16.93
N ALA A 87 -0.04 -2.91 15.71
CA ALA A 87 0.87 -1.82 15.35
C ALA A 87 0.23 -0.44 15.54
N VAL A 88 -1.04 -0.25 15.12
CA VAL A 88 -1.75 1.02 15.32
C VAL A 88 -1.95 1.31 16.81
N ARG A 89 -2.27 0.30 17.63
CA ARG A 89 -2.42 0.46 19.08
C ARG A 89 -1.09 0.78 19.78
N ALA A 90 0.01 0.21 19.32
CA ALA A 90 1.33 0.40 19.92
C ALA A 90 1.99 1.73 19.55
N TYR A 91 1.88 2.15 18.29
CA TYR A 91 2.60 3.32 17.76
C TYR A 91 1.68 4.52 17.46
N GLY A 92 0.37 4.31 17.38
CA GLY A 92 -0.61 5.31 17.02
C GLY A 92 -0.90 5.36 15.52
N SER A 93 -2.10 5.86 15.19
CA SER A 93 -2.60 5.97 13.82
C SER A 93 -1.74 6.87 12.93
N ALA A 94 -1.23 7.97 13.49
CA ALA A 94 -0.39 8.92 12.77
C ALA A 94 0.95 8.31 12.35
N GLU A 95 1.57 7.52 13.24
CA GLU A 95 2.85 6.87 12.95
C GLU A 95 2.69 5.75 11.92
N VAL A 96 1.62 4.95 12.03
CA VAL A 96 1.28 3.95 11.01
C VAL A 96 1.05 4.61 9.64
N ALA A 97 0.30 5.70 9.58
CA ALA A 97 0.07 6.44 8.34
C ALA A 97 1.38 7.00 7.76
N ALA A 98 2.24 7.59 8.60
CA ALA A 98 3.53 8.11 8.19
C ALA A 98 4.45 7.00 7.66
N GLY A 99 4.52 5.87 8.38
CA GLY A 99 5.27 4.69 7.96
C GLY A 99 4.79 4.15 6.63
N MET A 100 3.48 4.01 6.43
CA MET A 100 2.90 3.54 5.17
C MET A 100 3.21 4.48 4.00
N VAL A 101 3.07 5.80 4.19
CA VAL A 101 3.47 6.80 3.18
C VAL A 101 4.96 6.69 2.86
N ALA A 102 5.81 6.53 3.87
CA ALA A 102 7.24 6.32 3.66
C ALA A 102 7.52 5.02 2.90
N LEU A 103 6.88 3.90 3.24
CA LEU A 103 7.07 2.64 2.53
C LEU A 103 6.73 2.78 1.04
N VAL A 104 5.57 3.36 0.72
CA VAL A 104 5.11 3.55 -0.66
C VAL A 104 6.02 4.51 -1.43
N ALA A 105 6.44 5.61 -0.82
CA ALA A 105 7.37 6.54 -1.46
C ALA A 105 8.74 5.88 -1.73
N THR A 106 9.22 5.00 -0.85
CA THR A 106 10.47 4.26 -1.07
C THR A 106 10.32 3.28 -2.24
N LEU A 107 9.18 2.60 -2.35
CA LEU A 107 8.88 1.73 -3.50
C LEU A 107 8.88 2.51 -4.82
N ILE A 108 8.25 3.69 -4.85
CA ILE A 108 8.24 4.57 -6.02
C ILE A 108 9.67 5.01 -6.37
N ASP A 109 10.48 5.42 -5.40
CA ASP A 109 11.87 5.83 -5.64
C ASP A 109 12.72 4.67 -6.20
N LEU A 110 12.56 3.44 -5.67
CA LEU A 110 13.25 2.25 -6.16
C LEU A 110 12.85 1.90 -7.59
N LEU A 111 11.54 1.94 -7.90
CA LEU A 111 11.04 1.76 -9.25
C LEU A 111 11.53 2.88 -10.18
N GLY A 112 11.54 4.12 -9.70
CA GLY A 112 11.95 5.30 -10.44
C GLY A 112 13.40 5.23 -10.92
N ARG A 113 14.27 4.56 -10.16
CA ARG A 113 15.66 4.28 -10.58
C ARG A 113 15.78 3.30 -11.75
N ILE A 114 14.76 2.47 -11.97
CA ILE A 114 14.76 1.44 -13.03
C ILE A 114 14.04 1.95 -14.28
N ILE A 115 12.85 2.53 -14.13
CA ILE A 115 11.94 2.87 -15.23
C ILE A 115 11.69 4.37 -15.39
N GLY A 116 12.32 5.20 -14.57
CA GLY A 116 12.06 6.63 -14.48
C GLY A 116 10.96 6.95 -13.46
N GLU A 117 11.13 8.07 -12.77
CA GLU A 117 10.26 8.50 -11.66
C GLU A 117 8.80 8.69 -12.07
N GLU A 118 8.55 9.34 -13.20
CA GLU A 118 7.19 9.56 -13.72
C GLU A 118 6.46 8.24 -13.97
N MET A 119 7.17 7.26 -14.54
CA MET A 119 6.60 5.96 -14.83
C MET A 119 6.33 5.15 -13.56
N ALA A 120 7.23 5.26 -12.57
CA ALA A 120 7.05 4.64 -11.27
C ALA A 120 5.80 5.18 -10.55
N VAL A 121 5.62 6.50 -10.51
CA VAL A 121 4.41 7.12 -9.93
C VAL A 121 3.15 6.59 -10.62
N ARG A 122 3.11 6.64 -11.96
CA ARG A 122 1.95 6.19 -12.73
C ARG A 122 1.64 4.70 -12.52
N LEU A 123 2.66 3.86 -12.42
CA LEU A 123 2.51 2.42 -12.23
C LEU A 123 1.95 2.13 -10.83
N VAL A 124 2.46 2.80 -9.80
CA VAL A 124 1.97 2.63 -8.42
C VAL A 124 0.53 3.15 -8.30
N GLU A 125 0.19 4.30 -8.90
CA GLU A 125 -1.19 4.81 -8.92
C GLU A 125 -2.17 3.85 -9.63
N GLN A 126 -1.76 3.26 -10.74
CA GLN A 126 -2.55 2.24 -11.45
C GLN A 126 -2.70 0.95 -10.65
N SER A 127 -1.70 0.59 -9.83
CA SER A 127 -1.74 -0.62 -8.99
C SER A 127 -2.63 -0.47 -7.76
N ALA A 128 -2.72 0.75 -7.21
CA ALA A 128 -3.50 1.06 -6.02
C ALA A 128 -4.96 1.46 -6.35
N THR A 129 -5.24 1.87 -7.58
CA THR A 129 -6.62 2.06 -8.02
C THR A 129 -7.23 0.69 -8.29
N PRO A 130 -8.29 0.25 -7.56
CA PRO A 130 -8.98 -0.96 -7.94
C PRO A 130 -9.50 -0.77 -9.36
N GLY A 131 -8.95 -1.53 -10.32
CA GLY A 131 -9.46 -1.55 -11.68
C GLY A 131 -10.98 -1.73 -11.63
N PRO A 132 -11.74 -1.09 -12.54
CA PRO A 132 -13.20 -1.08 -12.47
C PRO A 132 -13.65 -2.52 -12.30
N ARG A 133 -14.26 -2.79 -11.14
CA ARG A 133 -14.86 -4.07 -10.79
C ARG A 133 -15.67 -4.46 -12.02
N ARG A 134 -15.19 -5.44 -12.80
CA ARG A 134 -16.05 -6.06 -13.81
C ARG A 134 -17.21 -6.59 -12.99
N VAL A 135 -18.35 -5.90 -13.09
CA VAL A 135 -19.63 -6.44 -12.66
C VAL A 135 -19.76 -7.70 -13.49
N SER A 136 -19.38 -8.82 -12.90
CA SER A 136 -19.83 -10.12 -13.36
C SER A 136 -21.34 -10.05 -13.19
N SER A 137 -22.03 -9.72 -14.28
CA SER A 137 -23.45 -10.01 -14.41
C SER A 137 -23.57 -11.51 -14.22
N THR A 138 -23.79 -11.91 -12.97
CA THR A 138 -24.31 -13.22 -12.65
C THR A 138 -25.72 -13.25 -13.22
N ASP A 139 -25.78 -13.63 -14.47
CA ASP A 139 -26.82 -14.51 -14.94
C ASP A 139 -26.90 -15.68 -13.96
N ARG A 140 -27.98 -15.74 -13.18
CA ARG A 140 -28.64 -16.96 -12.73
C ARG A 140 -29.92 -16.66 -11.95
N GLN A 141 -31.01 -17.00 -12.62
CA GLN A 141 -31.96 -18.04 -12.17
C GLN A 141 -33.13 -17.67 -11.22
N GLY A 142 -34.33 -17.94 -11.73
CA GLY A 142 -35.56 -18.21 -10.97
C GLY A 142 -36.63 -17.15 -11.23
N GLY A 143 -37.75 -17.38 -11.91
CA GLY A 143 -38.53 -18.60 -12.06
C GLY A 143 -39.97 -18.32 -11.61
N ARG A 144 -40.94 -18.75 -12.42
CA ARG A 144 -42.33 -19.07 -12.05
C ARG A 144 -43.35 -17.95 -11.77
N ASN A 145 -44.41 -17.98 -12.59
CA ASN A 145 -45.85 -18.06 -12.27
C ASN A 145 -46.70 -16.91 -12.82
N GLY A 146 -47.70 -17.31 -13.60
CA GLY A 146 -48.74 -16.49 -14.23
C GLY A 146 -49.27 -17.22 -15.45
#